data_AF-A0A557RLB7-F1
#
_entry.id   AF-A0A557RLB7-F1
#
_cell.length_a   1.000
_cell.length_b   1.000
_cell.length_c   1.000
_cell.angle_alpha   90.00
_cell.angle_beta   90.00
_cell.angle_gamma   90.00
#
_symmetry.space_group_name_H-M   'P 1'
#
loop_
_entity.id
_entity.type
_entity.pdbx_description
1 polymer ?
#
loop_
_entity_poly.entity_id
_entity_poly.type
_entity_poly.pdbx_seq_one_letter_code
_entity_poly.pdbx_strand_id
1 'polypeptide(L)'
;MNKQTDTTGALDRAIAKGQDNANSLIERLRTVTAERDQLIADTEAAEIARKEAENALVTAQAGVELGEASAEDVSAAQAHFDELETTAADLPAKRQRIAVLNAMCEKLTDNHRSAAEHLQRLQDDRREAQLEAVGNLAKAANQKHIELTEAAEAAAVEVMACAAVLADQKFALQGCEDARRYFNSTIRGDRPHRIFQNKQRIADEIGLA
;
A
#
# COMPACT_ATOMS: atom_id res chain seq x y z
N MET A 1 -20.56 10.70 -1.49
CA MET A 1 -19.44 9.74 -1.58
C MET A 1 -18.39 10.06 -2.66
N ASN A 2 -18.65 10.93 -3.66
CA ASN A 2 -17.70 11.10 -4.78
C ASN A 2 -16.38 11.84 -4.49
N LYS A 3 -16.24 12.62 -3.41
CA LYS A 3 -15.01 13.40 -3.17
C LYS A 3 -13.81 12.59 -2.65
N GLN A 4 -14.03 11.46 -1.96
CA GLN A 4 -12.94 10.63 -1.40
C GLN A 4 -12.38 9.60 -2.40
N THR A 5 -13.20 9.18 -3.38
CA THR A 5 -12.73 8.36 -4.51
C THR A 5 -11.82 9.16 -5.45
N ASP A 6 -12.05 10.46 -5.57
CA ASP A 6 -11.23 11.34 -6.42
C ASP A 6 -9.85 11.63 -5.81
N THR A 7 -9.74 11.71 -4.48
CA THR A 7 -8.46 11.97 -3.79
C THR A 7 -7.53 10.77 -3.81
N THR A 8 -8.04 9.56 -3.60
CA THR A 8 -7.26 8.31 -3.70
C THR A 8 -6.75 8.06 -5.12
N GLY A 9 -7.60 8.30 -6.14
CA GLY A 9 -7.17 8.21 -7.54
C GLY A 9 -6.12 9.27 -7.93
N ALA A 10 -6.14 10.46 -7.32
CA ALA A 10 -5.13 11.48 -7.54
C ALA A 10 -3.77 11.10 -6.91
N LEU A 11 -3.78 10.54 -5.70
CA LEU A 11 -2.57 10.02 -5.03
C LEU A 11 -1.93 8.88 -5.83
N ASP A 12 -2.73 7.95 -6.34
CA ASP A 12 -2.24 6.82 -7.14
C ASP A 12 -1.50 7.29 -8.40
N ARG A 13 -2.02 8.33 -9.08
CA ARG A 13 -1.35 8.95 -10.24
C ARG A 13 -0.06 9.68 -9.85
N ALA A 14 -0.06 10.38 -8.71
CA ALA A 14 1.12 11.07 -8.21
C ALA A 14 2.24 10.08 -7.84
N ILE A 15 1.88 8.95 -7.23
CA ILE A 15 2.79 7.84 -6.91
C ILE A 15 3.37 7.24 -8.18
N ALA A 16 2.54 6.92 -9.18
CA ALA A 16 3.01 6.38 -10.46
C ALA A 16 4.00 7.33 -11.15
N LYS A 17 3.66 8.63 -11.22
CA LYS A 17 4.57 9.65 -11.77
C LYS A 17 5.87 9.78 -10.96
N GLY A 18 5.78 9.66 -9.64
CA GLY A 18 6.95 9.66 -8.75
C GLY A 18 7.87 8.46 -9.00
N GLN A 19 7.30 7.27 -9.19
CA GLN A 19 8.02 6.05 -9.54
C GLN A 19 8.70 6.18 -10.92
N ASP A 20 8.00 6.69 -11.92
CA ASP A 20 8.57 6.92 -13.26
C ASP A 20 9.76 7.88 -13.21
N ASN A 21 9.64 8.96 -12.42
CA ASN A 21 10.74 9.90 -12.23
C ASN A 21 11.94 9.27 -11.52
N ALA A 22 11.71 8.48 -10.46
CA ALA A 22 12.77 7.77 -9.76
C ALA A 22 13.50 6.76 -10.68
N ASN A 23 12.75 5.98 -11.46
CA ASN A 23 13.29 5.04 -12.44
C ASN A 23 14.10 5.76 -13.53
N SER A 24 13.59 6.89 -14.05
CA SER A 24 14.31 7.72 -15.03
C SER A 24 15.64 8.25 -14.49
N LEU A 25 15.68 8.66 -13.21
CA LEU A 25 16.92 9.09 -12.55
C LEU A 25 17.92 7.94 -12.39
N ILE A 26 17.46 6.72 -12.06
CA ILE A 26 18.31 5.53 -11.98
C ILE A 26 18.92 5.21 -13.35
N GLU A 27 18.13 5.22 -14.43
CA GLU A 27 18.63 4.93 -15.78
C GLU A 27 19.67 5.96 -16.24
N ARG A 28 19.44 7.24 -15.93
CA ARG A 28 20.43 8.30 -16.19
C ARG A 28 21.69 8.09 -15.37
N LEU A 29 21.57 7.73 -14.09
CA LEU A 29 22.72 7.46 -13.23
C LEU A 29 23.54 6.27 -13.76
N ARG A 30 22.89 5.19 -14.20
CA ARG A 30 23.55 4.03 -14.84
C ARG A 30 24.33 4.44 -16.07
N THR A 31 23.72 5.25 -16.94
CA THR A 31 24.35 5.73 -18.18
C THR A 31 25.58 6.59 -17.90
N VAL A 32 25.45 7.58 -17.00
CA VAL A 32 26.56 8.48 -16.64
C VAL A 32 27.68 7.73 -15.92
N THR A 33 27.33 6.76 -15.07
CA THR A 33 28.30 5.90 -14.39
C THR A 33 29.09 5.05 -15.39
N ALA A 34 28.40 4.43 -16.36
CA ALA A 34 29.07 3.66 -17.41
C ALA A 34 30.00 4.53 -18.27
N GLU A 35 29.57 5.74 -18.67
CA GLU A 35 30.42 6.69 -19.40
C GLU A 35 31.67 7.06 -18.59
N ARG A 36 31.50 7.33 -17.29
CA ARG A 36 32.60 7.63 -16.38
C ARG A 36 33.58 6.47 -16.27
N ASP A 37 33.08 5.28 -16.01
CA ASP A 37 33.93 4.10 -15.76
C ASP A 37 34.72 3.71 -17.01
N GLN A 38 34.10 3.85 -18.19
CA GLN A 38 34.81 3.70 -19.47
C GLN A 38 35.91 4.75 -19.61
N LEU A 39 35.62 6.01 -19.31
CA LEU A 39 36.60 7.09 -19.44
C LEU A 39 37.77 6.94 -18.46
N ILE A 40 37.50 6.43 -17.24
CA ILE A 40 38.54 6.07 -16.26
C ILE A 40 39.45 4.99 -16.84
N ALA A 41 38.87 3.90 -17.34
CA ALA A 41 39.63 2.80 -17.94
C ALA A 41 40.47 3.28 -19.13
N ASP A 42 39.92 4.13 -20.00
CA ASP A 42 40.65 4.71 -21.14
C ASP A 42 41.80 5.61 -20.69
N THR A 43 41.63 6.40 -19.63
CA THR A 43 42.70 7.24 -19.07
C THR A 43 43.80 6.41 -18.43
N GLU A 44 43.46 5.38 -17.67
CA GLU A 44 44.44 4.48 -17.03
C GLU A 44 45.24 3.71 -18.08
N ALA A 45 44.58 3.19 -19.12
CA ALA A 45 45.25 2.48 -20.21
C ALA A 45 46.25 3.38 -20.95
N ALA A 46 45.87 4.63 -21.25
CA ALA A 46 46.75 5.59 -21.90
C ALA A 46 47.94 6.01 -21.02
N GLU A 47 47.73 6.15 -19.70
CA GLU A 47 48.81 6.44 -18.75
C GLU A 47 49.81 5.28 -18.63
N ILE A 48 49.31 4.05 -18.60
CA ILE A 48 50.15 2.84 -18.59
C ILE A 48 50.97 2.75 -19.88
N ALA A 49 50.33 2.87 -21.05
CA ALA A 49 51.01 2.81 -22.34
C ALA A 49 52.11 3.88 -22.46
N ARG A 50 51.84 5.11 -22.03
CA ARG A 50 52.84 6.18 -22.01
C ARG A 50 54.04 5.84 -21.13
N LYS A 51 53.79 5.29 -19.93
CA LYS A 51 54.83 4.91 -18.98
C LYS A 51 55.66 3.71 -19.48
N GLU A 52 55.03 2.76 -20.16
CA GLU A 52 55.71 1.63 -20.78
C GLU A 52 56.64 2.10 -21.92
N ALA A 53 56.17 3.04 -22.76
CA ALA A 53 57.01 3.65 -23.79
C ALA A 53 58.17 4.47 -23.22
N GLU A 54 57.94 5.22 -22.13
CA GLU A 54 58.99 5.92 -21.39
C GLU A 54 60.05 4.93 -20.87
N ASN A 55 59.64 3.83 -20.24
CA ASN A 55 60.55 2.80 -19.77
C ASN A 55 61.33 2.14 -20.92
N ALA A 56 60.68 1.88 -22.06
CA ALA A 56 61.32 1.33 -23.25
C ALA A 56 62.38 2.27 -23.81
N LEU A 57 62.09 3.58 -23.84
CA LEU A 57 63.05 4.61 -24.24
C LEU A 57 64.25 4.66 -23.30
N VAL A 58 64.03 4.67 -21.97
CA VAL A 58 65.10 4.64 -20.97
C VAL A 58 65.95 3.37 -21.12
N THR A 59 65.32 2.23 -21.36
CA THR A 59 66.02 0.95 -21.57
C THR A 59 66.87 0.97 -22.84
N ALA A 60 66.34 1.49 -23.95
CA ALA A 60 67.08 1.62 -25.20
C ALA A 60 68.28 2.57 -25.04
N GLN A 61 68.10 3.69 -24.35
CA GLN A 61 69.18 4.64 -24.05
C GLN A 61 70.30 4.01 -23.23
N ALA A 62 69.96 3.26 -22.17
CA ALA A 62 70.93 2.52 -21.37
C ALA A 62 71.64 1.42 -22.18
N GLY A 63 70.90 0.73 -23.06
CA GLY A 63 71.45 -0.30 -23.95
C GLY A 63 72.51 0.25 -24.91
N VAL A 64 72.38 1.50 -25.37
CA VAL A 64 73.42 2.15 -26.20
C VAL A 64 74.71 2.37 -25.42
N GLU A 65 74.63 2.77 -24.14
CA GLU A 65 75.82 2.96 -23.29
C GLU A 65 76.58 1.65 -23.04
N LEU A 66 75.85 0.52 -23.00
CA LEU A 66 76.40 -0.82 -22.83
C LEU A 66 76.83 -1.49 -24.14
N GLY A 67 76.54 -0.87 -25.29
CA GLY A 67 76.77 -1.45 -26.62
C GLY A 67 75.81 -2.60 -26.99
N GLU A 68 74.70 -2.72 -26.26
CA GLU A 68 73.66 -3.75 -26.44
C GLU A 68 72.53 -3.29 -27.38
N ALA A 69 72.38 -1.98 -27.57
CA ALA A 69 71.41 -1.37 -28.49
C ALA A 69 72.09 -0.36 -29.42
N SER A 70 71.45 -0.08 -30.56
CA SER A 70 71.90 0.89 -31.55
C SER A 70 71.21 2.26 -31.40
N ALA A 71 71.78 3.29 -32.03
CA ALA A 71 71.13 4.60 -32.12
C ALA A 71 69.79 4.55 -32.88
N GLU A 72 69.61 3.57 -33.77
CA GLU A 72 68.35 3.35 -34.48
C GLU A 72 67.26 2.82 -33.53
N ASP A 73 67.62 1.94 -32.58
CA ASP A 73 66.69 1.43 -31.55
C ASP A 73 66.18 2.56 -30.64
N VAL A 74 67.07 3.49 -30.24
CA VAL A 74 66.69 4.69 -29.47
C VAL A 74 65.79 5.60 -30.30
N SER A 75 66.07 5.78 -31.58
CA SER A 75 65.25 6.62 -32.48
C SER A 75 63.84 6.04 -32.66
N ALA A 76 63.72 4.71 -32.77
CA ALA A 76 62.44 4.02 -32.84
C ALA A 76 61.66 4.11 -31.53
N ALA A 77 62.31 3.90 -30.38
CA ALA A 77 61.68 4.04 -29.07
C ALA A 77 61.22 5.49 -28.80
N GLN A 78 62.00 6.48 -29.21
CA GLN A 78 61.64 7.90 -29.10
C GLN A 78 60.41 8.22 -29.96
N ALA A 79 60.38 7.78 -31.22
CA ALA A 79 59.23 8.02 -32.11
C ALA A 79 57.93 7.44 -31.55
N HIS A 80 57.98 6.23 -30.97
CA HIS A 80 56.83 5.62 -30.31
C HIS A 80 56.41 6.36 -29.03
N PHE A 81 57.37 6.85 -28.24
CA PHE A 81 57.08 7.70 -27.08
C PHE A 81 56.39 9.01 -27.49
N ASP A 82 56.90 9.70 -28.52
CA ASP A 82 56.35 10.97 -29.01
C ASP A 82 54.92 10.79 -29.57
N GLU A 83 54.64 9.67 -30.23
CA GLU A 83 53.29 9.30 -30.69
C GLU A 83 52.32 9.16 -29.50
N LEU A 84 52.73 8.44 -28.46
CA LEU A 84 51.92 8.27 -27.26
C LEU A 84 51.81 9.55 -26.43
N GLU A 85 52.83 10.40 -26.41
CA GLU A 85 52.78 11.70 -25.76
C GLU A 85 51.73 12.61 -26.41
N THR A 86 51.61 12.55 -27.74
CA THR A 86 50.56 13.26 -28.49
C THR A 86 49.16 12.77 -28.07
N THR A 87 48.95 11.46 -27.90
CA THR A 87 47.68 10.93 -27.38
C THR A 87 47.45 11.27 -25.89
N ALA A 88 48.52 11.39 -25.12
CA ALA A 88 48.48 11.74 -23.70
C ALA A 88 48.16 13.23 -23.47
N ALA A 89 48.32 14.08 -24.48
CA ALA A 89 47.96 15.51 -24.41
C ALA A 89 46.46 15.73 -24.07
N ASP A 90 45.61 14.76 -24.40
CA ASP A 90 44.17 14.78 -24.11
C ASP A 90 43.81 14.28 -22.69
N LEU A 91 44.75 13.68 -21.95
CA LEU A 91 44.51 13.16 -20.60
C LEU A 91 43.97 14.21 -19.62
N PRO A 92 44.49 15.46 -19.57
CA PRO A 92 43.94 16.49 -18.69
C PRO A 92 42.46 16.78 -18.98
N ALA A 93 42.06 16.82 -20.26
CA ALA A 93 40.68 17.05 -20.67
C ALA A 93 39.78 15.86 -20.27
N LYS A 94 40.25 14.62 -20.48
CA LYS A 94 39.54 13.42 -20.03
C LYS A 94 39.37 13.39 -18.50
N ARG A 95 40.41 13.71 -17.73
CA ARG A 95 40.34 13.81 -16.25
C ARG A 95 39.35 14.88 -15.79
N GLN A 96 39.33 16.04 -16.46
CA GLN A 96 38.33 17.07 -16.19
C GLN A 96 36.91 16.57 -16.48
N ARG A 97 36.72 15.83 -17.58
CA ARG A 97 35.44 15.21 -17.92
C ARG A 97 35.02 14.17 -16.87
N ILE A 98 35.93 13.33 -16.37
CA ILE A 98 35.68 12.40 -15.26
C ILE A 98 35.19 13.17 -14.01
N ALA A 99 35.84 14.28 -13.65
CA ALA A 99 35.44 15.10 -12.51
C ALA A 99 34.02 15.68 -12.68
N VAL A 100 33.67 16.13 -13.89
CA VAL A 100 32.31 16.59 -14.22
C VAL A 100 31.31 15.43 -14.11
N LEU A 101 31.63 14.25 -14.63
CA LEU A 101 30.76 13.08 -14.54
C LEU A 101 30.56 12.62 -13.09
N ASN A 102 31.58 12.69 -12.24
CA ASN A 102 31.46 12.43 -10.80
C ASN A 102 30.49 13.40 -10.12
N ALA A 103 30.64 14.70 -10.36
CA ALA A 103 29.70 15.70 -9.84
C ALA A 103 28.26 15.48 -10.35
N MET A 104 28.10 15.02 -11.60
CA MET A 104 26.80 14.63 -12.13
C MET A 104 26.23 13.39 -11.43
N CYS A 105 27.04 12.37 -11.16
CA CYS A 105 26.62 11.17 -10.42
C CYS A 105 26.17 11.51 -9.00
N GLU A 106 26.92 12.35 -8.28
CA GLU A 106 26.53 12.82 -6.94
C GLU A 106 25.17 13.54 -6.98
N LYS A 107 25.03 14.50 -7.90
CA LYS A 107 23.78 15.25 -8.06
C LYS A 107 22.60 14.36 -8.43
N LEU A 108 22.79 13.37 -9.31
CA LEU A 108 21.75 12.41 -9.67
C LEU A 108 21.38 11.50 -8.50
N THR A 109 22.36 11.10 -7.69
CA THR A 109 22.14 10.30 -6.47
C THR A 109 21.33 11.07 -5.44
N ASP A 110 21.64 12.34 -5.21
CA ASP A 110 20.88 13.20 -4.30
C ASP A 110 19.47 13.44 -4.82
N ASN A 111 19.30 13.75 -6.11
CA ASN A 111 17.97 13.89 -6.72
C ASN A 111 17.14 12.61 -6.59
N HIS A 112 17.75 11.44 -6.79
CA HIS A 112 17.09 10.16 -6.61
C HIS A 112 16.67 9.94 -5.14
N ARG A 113 17.55 10.26 -4.18
CA ARG A 113 17.24 10.21 -2.75
C ARG A 113 16.03 11.08 -2.41
N SER A 114 16.04 12.34 -2.84
CA SER A 114 14.91 13.26 -2.62
C SER A 114 13.61 12.79 -3.30
N ALA A 115 13.71 12.20 -4.50
CA ALA A 115 12.55 11.62 -5.18
C ALA A 115 11.99 10.41 -4.43
N ALA A 116 12.85 9.54 -3.90
CA ALA A 116 12.45 8.39 -3.09
C ALA A 116 11.76 8.82 -1.78
N GLU A 117 12.30 9.83 -1.08
CA GLU A 117 11.68 10.40 0.12
C GLU A 117 10.29 11.01 -0.16
N HIS A 118 10.15 11.72 -1.28
CA HIS A 118 8.85 12.26 -1.70
C HIS A 118 7.86 11.15 -2.04
N LEU A 119 8.31 10.10 -2.73
CA LEU A 119 7.48 8.93 -3.04
C LEU A 119 7.02 8.21 -1.78
N GLN A 120 7.90 8.04 -0.80
CA GLN A 120 7.57 7.43 0.49
C GLN A 120 6.49 8.24 1.22
N ARG A 121 6.63 9.58 1.27
CA ARG A 121 5.59 10.46 1.84
C ARG A 121 4.24 10.29 1.16
N LEU A 122 4.19 10.27 -0.18
CA LEU A 122 2.94 10.04 -0.91
C LEU A 122 2.31 8.67 -0.61
N GLN A 123 3.13 7.63 -0.40
CA GLN A 123 2.64 6.30 -0.04
C GLN A 123 2.09 6.26 1.38
N ASP A 124 2.71 6.99 2.30
CA ASP A 124 2.23 7.12 3.67
C ASP A 124 0.93 7.95 3.70
N ASP A 125 0.85 9.07 2.98
CA ASP A 125 -0.38 9.87 2.81
C ASP A 125 -1.52 9.02 2.23
N ARG A 126 -1.21 8.17 1.24
CA ARG A 126 -2.17 7.20 0.68
C ARG A 126 -2.65 6.22 1.74
N ARG A 127 -1.73 5.65 2.53
CA ARG A 127 -2.08 4.69 3.59
C ARG A 127 -2.97 5.35 4.65
N GLU A 128 -2.64 6.57 5.07
CA GLU A 128 -3.44 7.33 6.03
C GLU A 128 -4.85 7.61 5.51
N ALA A 129 -4.97 8.10 4.26
CA ALA A 129 -6.26 8.36 3.64
C ALA A 129 -7.12 7.08 3.50
N GLN A 130 -6.50 5.93 3.20
CA GLN A 130 -7.19 4.64 3.15
C GLN A 130 -7.67 4.18 4.53
N LEU A 131 -6.83 4.31 5.57
CA LEU A 131 -7.20 3.97 6.94
C LEU A 131 -8.35 4.84 7.44
N GLU A 132 -8.34 6.14 7.13
CA GLU A 132 -9.44 7.04 7.46
C GLU A 132 -10.73 6.64 6.75
N ALA A 133 -10.66 6.32 5.45
CA ALA A 133 -11.82 5.86 4.67
C ALA A 133 -12.42 4.56 5.22
N VAL A 134 -11.58 3.57 5.58
CA VAL A 134 -12.01 2.32 6.21
C VAL A 134 -12.63 2.59 7.59
N GLY A 135 -12.03 3.46 8.39
CA GLY A 135 -12.58 3.85 9.69
C GLY A 135 -13.96 4.50 9.58
N ASN A 136 -14.16 5.37 8.59
CA ASN A 136 -15.45 5.99 8.30
C ASN A 136 -16.48 4.97 7.80
N LEU A 137 -16.07 4.02 6.96
CA LEU A 137 -16.93 2.93 6.50
C LEU A 137 -17.36 2.02 7.66
N ALA A 138 -16.44 1.66 8.56
CA ALA A 138 -16.73 0.84 9.73
C ALA A 138 -17.73 1.54 10.67
N LYS A 139 -17.56 2.85 10.90
CA LYS A 139 -18.51 3.65 11.69
C LYS A 139 -19.90 3.67 11.04
N ALA A 140 -19.97 3.90 9.73
CA ALA A 140 -21.24 3.92 8.99
C ALA A 140 -21.94 2.54 9.00
N ALA A 141 -21.18 1.46 8.83
CA ALA A 141 -21.71 0.10 8.91
C ALA A 141 -22.24 -0.22 10.32
N ASN A 142 -21.51 0.18 11.36
CA ASN A 142 -21.94 0.00 12.74
C ASN A 142 -23.22 0.79 13.05
N GLN A 143 -23.30 2.04 12.59
CA GLN A 143 -24.51 2.87 12.73
C GLN A 143 -25.72 2.20 12.08
N LYS A 144 -25.57 1.71 10.84
CA LYS A 144 -26.64 0.98 10.14
C LYS A 144 -27.04 -0.31 10.85
N HIS A 145 -26.09 -1.04 11.42
CA HIS A 145 -26.37 -2.24 12.20
C HIS A 145 -27.22 -1.91 13.45
N ILE A 146 -26.86 -0.84 14.18
CA ILE A 146 -27.62 -0.36 15.34
C ILE A 146 -29.04 -0.01 14.91
N GLU A 147 -29.21 0.80 13.86
CA GLU A 147 -30.52 1.20 13.32
C GLU A 147 -31.39 0.00 12.91
N LEU A 148 -30.80 -1.02 12.28
CA LEU A 148 -31.51 -2.25 11.90
C LEU A 148 -31.90 -3.10 13.12
N THR A 149 -31.06 -3.12 14.15
CA THR A 149 -31.33 -3.84 15.40
C THR A 149 -32.48 -3.19 16.14
N GLU A 150 -32.46 -1.85 16.28
CA GLU A 150 -33.53 -1.07 16.90
C GLU A 150 -34.87 -1.26 16.15
N ALA A 151 -34.84 -1.26 14.81
CA ALA A 151 -36.04 -1.52 14.00
C ALA A 151 -36.58 -2.95 14.20
N ALA A 152 -35.69 -3.95 14.30
CA ALA A 152 -36.07 -5.34 14.54
C ALA A 152 -36.68 -5.53 15.94
N GLU A 153 -36.11 -4.88 16.97
CA GLU A 153 -36.64 -4.88 18.33
C GLU A 153 -38.04 -4.26 18.38
N ALA A 154 -38.24 -3.11 17.74
CA ALA A 154 -39.55 -2.47 17.66
C ALA A 154 -40.60 -3.37 16.98
N ALA A 155 -40.24 -4.01 15.86
CA ALA A 155 -41.11 -4.94 15.16
C ALA A 155 -41.45 -6.18 16.01
N ALA A 156 -40.48 -6.73 16.74
CA ALA A 156 -40.72 -7.86 17.65
C ALA A 156 -41.68 -7.49 18.78
N VAL A 157 -41.57 -6.29 19.34
CA VAL A 157 -42.52 -5.77 20.34
C VAL A 157 -43.92 -5.63 19.75
N GLU A 158 -44.06 -5.11 18.53
CA GLU A 158 -45.36 -4.99 17.84
C GLU A 158 -46.00 -6.36 17.57
N VAL A 159 -45.22 -7.34 17.11
CA VAL A 159 -45.69 -8.72 16.89
C VAL A 159 -46.13 -9.35 18.21
N MET A 160 -45.38 -9.19 19.29
CA MET A 160 -45.77 -9.68 20.62
C MET A 160 -47.04 -9.01 21.14
N ALA A 161 -47.18 -7.70 20.96
CA ALA A 161 -48.39 -6.97 21.35
C ALA A 161 -49.63 -7.45 20.57
N CYS A 162 -49.49 -7.64 19.25
CA CYS A 162 -50.56 -8.20 18.42
C CYS A 162 -50.92 -9.64 18.83
N ALA A 163 -49.92 -10.48 19.10
CA ALA A 163 -50.12 -11.84 19.58
C ALA A 163 -50.85 -11.88 20.94
N ALA A 164 -50.53 -10.97 21.86
CA ALA A 164 -51.22 -10.84 23.14
C ALA A 164 -52.70 -10.43 22.96
N VAL A 165 -52.98 -9.44 22.11
CA VAL A 165 -54.36 -9.02 21.79
C VAL A 165 -55.16 -10.18 21.17
N LEU A 166 -54.57 -10.95 20.26
CA LEU A 166 -55.22 -12.11 19.66
C LEU A 166 -55.52 -13.22 20.68
N ALA A 167 -54.59 -13.45 21.62
CA ALA A 167 -54.81 -14.39 22.71
C ALA A 167 -55.97 -13.94 23.62
N ASP A 168 -56.00 -12.65 24.01
CA ASP A 168 -57.07 -12.07 24.82
C ASP A 168 -58.43 -12.10 24.11
N GLN A 169 -58.48 -11.83 22.81
CA GLN A 169 -59.71 -11.96 22.02
C GLN A 169 -60.23 -13.41 22.01
N LYS A 170 -59.34 -14.39 21.90
CA LYS A 170 -59.72 -15.80 21.95
C LYS A 170 -60.27 -16.17 23.33
N PHE A 171 -59.62 -15.74 24.41
CA PHE A 171 -60.12 -15.94 25.77
C PHE A 171 -61.48 -15.26 25.97
N ALA A 172 -61.66 -14.03 25.50
CA ALA A 172 -62.93 -13.30 25.59
C ALA A 172 -64.06 -14.02 24.81
N LEU A 173 -63.79 -14.50 23.59
CA LEU A 173 -64.75 -15.27 22.80
C LEU A 173 -65.16 -16.57 23.50
N GLN A 174 -64.19 -17.28 24.09
CA GLN A 174 -64.46 -18.51 24.82
C GLN A 174 -65.28 -18.25 26.10
N GLY A 175 -64.97 -17.19 26.84
CA GLY A 175 -65.77 -16.74 27.98
C GLY A 175 -67.22 -16.39 27.59
N CYS A 176 -67.42 -15.73 26.44
CA CYS A 176 -68.75 -15.46 25.90
C CYS A 176 -69.50 -16.75 25.51
N GLU A 177 -68.81 -17.75 24.94
CA GLU A 177 -69.41 -19.02 24.57
C GLU A 177 -69.79 -19.85 25.80
N ASP A 178 -68.94 -19.87 26.83
CA ASP A 178 -69.22 -20.51 28.12
C ASP A 178 -70.36 -19.81 28.87
N ALA A 179 -70.39 -18.47 28.87
CA ALA A 179 -71.51 -17.71 29.42
C ALA A 179 -72.82 -18.02 28.69
N ARG A 180 -72.79 -18.15 27.35
CA ARG A 180 -73.94 -18.57 26.55
C ARG A 180 -74.37 -20.00 26.83
N ARG A 181 -73.43 -20.95 27.01
CA ARG A 181 -73.74 -22.34 27.41
C ARG A 181 -74.37 -22.39 28.79
N TYR A 182 -73.81 -21.65 29.75
CA TYR A 182 -74.38 -21.49 31.09
C TYR A 182 -75.80 -20.95 31.00
N PHE A 183 -76.02 -19.83 30.30
CA PHE A 183 -77.35 -19.24 30.14
C PHE A 183 -78.36 -20.20 29.48
N ASN A 184 -77.96 -20.91 28.43
CA ASN A 184 -78.81 -21.90 27.76
C ASN A 184 -79.12 -23.10 28.65
N SER A 185 -78.17 -23.55 29.47
CA SER A 185 -78.40 -24.61 30.47
C SER A 185 -79.31 -24.14 31.61
N THR A 186 -79.28 -22.85 31.95
CA THR A 186 -80.06 -22.28 33.06
C THR A 186 -81.50 -21.97 32.64
N ILE A 187 -81.72 -21.48 31.41
CA ILE A 187 -83.06 -21.08 30.92
C ILE A 187 -83.84 -22.26 30.33
N ARG A 188 -83.19 -23.31 29.81
CA ARG A 188 -83.89 -24.49 29.26
C ARG A 188 -84.23 -25.58 30.28
N GLY A 189 -84.06 -25.32 31.58
CA GLY A 189 -84.81 -26.05 32.59
C GLY A 189 -84.31 -27.44 32.96
N ASP A 190 -83.00 -27.68 33.01
CA ASP A 190 -82.45 -28.86 33.71
C ASP A 190 -81.84 -28.48 35.07
N ARG A 191 -82.75 -28.49 36.06
CA ARG A 191 -82.61 -28.61 37.52
C ARG A 191 -81.40 -27.92 38.22
N PRO A 192 -81.64 -26.96 39.13
CA PRO A 192 -80.60 -26.19 39.85
C PRO A 192 -79.77 -26.95 40.90
N HIS A 193 -79.80 -28.29 40.93
CA HIS A 193 -79.25 -29.07 42.05
C HIS A 193 -77.80 -29.56 41.86
N ARG A 194 -77.24 -29.56 40.63
CA ARG A 194 -75.86 -30.00 40.36
C ARG A 194 -74.82 -28.88 40.27
N ILE A 195 -75.24 -27.62 40.12
CA ILE A 195 -74.33 -26.48 39.89
C ILE A 195 -73.60 -26.06 41.18
N PHE A 196 -74.22 -26.22 42.36
CA PHE A 196 -73.55 -25.90 43.62
C PHE A 196 -72.42 -26.88 43.97
N GLN A 197 -72.49 -28.15 43.56
CA GLN A 197 -71.41 -29.12 43.82
C GLN A 197 -70.19 -28.92 42.90
N ASN A 198 -70.40 -28.45 41.66
CA ASN A 198 -69.29 -28.18 40.74
C ASN A 198 -68.58 -26.84 41.00
N LYS A 199 -69.25 -25.83 41.56
CA LYS A 199 -68.57 -24.58 41.94
C LYS A 199 -67.53 -24.77 43.04
N GLN A 200 -67.80 -25.63 44.03
CA GLN A 200 -66.83 -25.95 45.08
C GLN A 200 -65.59 -26.66 44.49
N ARG A 201 -65.82 -27.65 43.63
CA ARG A 201 -64.75 -28.44 43.02
C ARG A 201 -63.85 -27.64 42.07
N ILE A 202 -64.42 -26.69 41.33
CA ILE A 202 -63.66 -25.81 40.42
C ILE A 202 -62.84 -24.77 41.22
N ALA A 203 -63.35 -24.26 42.36
CA ALA A 203 -62.56 -23.40 43.23
C ALA A 203 -61.35 -24.15 43.81
N ASP A 204 -61.53 -25.43 44.17
CA ASP A 204 -60.46 -26.30 44.68
C ASP A 204 -59.44 -26.69 43.60
N GLU A 205 -59.86 -26.91 42.35
CA GLU A 205 -58.97 -27.30 41.23
C GLU A 205 -58.18 -26.12 40.61
N ILE A 206 -58.62 -24.86 40.82
CA ILE A 206 -57.94 -23.65 40.30
C ILE A 206 -56.99 -23.03 41.36
N GLY A 207 -57.04 -23.49 42.61
CA GLY A 207 -56.09 -23.06 43.65
C GLY A 207 -56.24 -21.59 44.08
N LEU A 208 -57.45 -21.03 43.99
CA LEU A 208 -57.76 -19.70 44.54
C LEU A 208 -58.22 -19.86 46.00
N ALA A 209 -57.25 -19.81 46.90
CA ALA A 209 -57.43 -19.39 48.30
C ALA A 209 -57.23 -17.87 48.40
#